data_AF-A0AAV4FZI7-F1
#
_entry.id   AF-A0AAV4FZI7-F1
#
_cell.length_a   1.000
_cell.length_b   1.000
_cell.length_c   1.000
_cell.angle_alpha   90.00
_cell.angle_beta   90.00
_cell.angle_gamma   90.00
#
_symmetry.space_group_name_H-M   'P 1'
#
loop_
_entity.id
_entity.type
_entity.pdbx_description
1 polymer ?
#
loop_
_entity_poly.entity_id
_entity_poly.type
_entity_poly.pdbx_seq_one_letter_code
_entity_poly.pdbx_strand_id
1 'polypeptide(L)'
;MAIELFPVHHRGLAGVGTQVFWGLGCLYLSGVAWLAQDWRTIQLVMLMPTALSAIALWFVGESLRWLLAKGKTQRASKAVEHMSALNKVANPVSGDDHSVLAEYQVHCEKHHSSYLALVRTPQMCRRTFSLSVILFGVNFGYFGMTYNNAELAGDRYLNFFLGSITETIAYVTGAFVVVR
;
A
#
# COMPACT_ATOMS: atom_id res chain seq x y z
N MET A 1 1.90 4.58 0.81
CA MET A 1 1.16 5.57 1.62
C MET A 1 0.84 5.03 3.01
N ALA A 2 0.20 3.86 3.15
CA ALA A 2 -0.15 3.28 4.45
C ALA A 2 1.03 3.18 5.43
N ILE A 3 2.20 2.71 4.97
CA ILE A 3 3.41 2.51 5.80
C ILE A 3 3.91 3.81 6.47
N GLU A 4 3.58 4.98 5.91
CA GLU A 4 3.99 6.27 6.47
C GLU A 4 3.15 6.71 7.66
N LEU A 5 1.89 6.24 7.76
CA LEU A 5 1.02 6.52 8.90
C LEU A 5 1.35 5.63 10.11
N PHE A 6 1.99 4.48 9.90
CA PHE A 6 2.28 3.54 10.97
C PHE A 6 3.66 3.79 11.63
N PRO A 7 3.75 3.66 12.96
CA PRO A 7 5.03 3.68 13.69
C PRO A 7 5.98 2.62 13.15
N VAL A 8 7.30 2.85 13.26
CA VAL A 8 8.36 1.97 12.70
C VAL A 8 8.15 0.49 13.07
N HIS A 9 7.71 0.23 14.31
CA HIS A 9 7.45 -1.10 14.84
C HIS A 9 6.24 -1.83 14.19
N HIS A 10 5.29 -1.09 13.63
CA HIS A 10 4.07 -1.63 13.01
C HIS A 10 4.11 -1.59 11.48
N ARG A 11 5.22 -1.12 10.89
CA ARG A 11 5.37 -1.03 9.43
C ARG A 11 5.34 -2.41 8.75
N GLY A 12 5.92 -3.42 9.40
CA GLY A 12 5.85 -4.81 8.93
C GLY A 12 4.41 -5.30 8.83
N LEU A 13 3.63 -5.08 9.90
CA LEU A 13 2.22 -5.44 9.96
C LEU A 13 1.38 -4.71 8.89
N ALA A 14 1.60 -3.40 8.70
CA ALA A 14 0.92 -2.62 7.66
C ALA A 14 1.26 -3.12 6.24
N GLY A 15 2.52 -3.52 6.02
CA GLY A 15 2.96 -4.13 4.78
C GLY A 15 2.25 -5.46 4.50
N VAL A 16 2.21 -6.36 5.49
CA VAL A 16 1.53 -7.65 5.32
C VAL A 16 0.02 -7.50 5.18
N GLY A 17 -0.59 -6.56 5.92
CA GLY A 17 -2.02 -6.26 5.77
C GLY A 17 -2.39 -5.84 4.33
N THR A 18 -1.49 -5.12 3.65
CA THR A 18 -1.68 -4.78 2.23
C THR A 18 -1.66 -6.02 1.33
N GLN A 19 -0.80 -7.00 1.62
CA GLN A 19 -0.73 -8.27 0.88
C GLN A 19 -1.94 -9.17 1.14
N VAL A 20 -2.45 -9.20 2.38
CA VAL A 20 -3.70 -9.91 2.69
C VAL A 20 -4.88 -9.30 1.92
N PHE A 21 -4.94 -7.97 1.83
CA PHE A 21 -5.96 -7.29 1.03
C PHE A 21 -5.86 -7.62 -0.46
N TRP A 22 -4.64 -7.76 -1.00
CA TRP A 22 -4.42 -8.23 -2.37
C TRP A 22 -5.01 -9.64 -2.57
N GLY A 23 -4.68 -10.60 -1.70
CA GLY A 23 -5.23 -11.97 -1.78
C GLY A 23 -6.75 -12.02 -1.71
N LEU A 24 -7.36 -11.25 -0.81
CA LEU A 24 -8.82 -11.13 -0.71
C LEU A 24 -9.44 -10.54 -1.99
N GLY A 25 -8.78 -9.57 -2.62
CA GLY A 25 -9.19 -9.01 -3.91
C GLY A 25 -9.15 -10.05 -5.03
N CYS A 26 -8.08 -10.85 -5.10
CA CYS A 26 -7.98 -11.97 -6.05
C CYS A 26 -9.08 -13.02 -5.81
N LEU A 27 -9.36 -13.36 -4.56
CA LEU A 27 -10.43 -14.30 -4.20
C LEU A 27 -11.82 -13.77 -4.58
N TYR A 28 -12.09 -12.49 -4.33
CA TYR A 28 -13.30 -11.82 -4.77
C TYR A 28 -13.44 -11.84 -6.29
N LEU A 29 -12.37 -11.49 -7.04
CA LEU A 29 -12.35 -11.54 -8.49
C LEU A 29 -12.64 -12.93 -9.03
N SER A 30 -11.98 -13.95 -8.50
CA SER A 30 -12.15 -15.34 -8.89
C SER A 30 -13.58 -15.82 -8.66
N GLY A 31 -14.19 -15.47 -7.51
CA GLY A 31 -15.58 -15.82 -7.23
C GLY A 31 -16.57 -15.17 -8.18
N VAL A 32 -16.39 -13.88 -8.48
CA VAL A 32 -17.23 -13.16 -9.46
C VAL A 32 -17.03 -13.73 -10.86
N ALA A 33 -15.81 -14.05 -11.25
CA ALA A 33 -15.50 -14.62 -12.56
C ALA A 33 -16.15 -16.00 -12.75
N TRP A 34 -16.15 -16.83 -11.70
CA TRP A 34 -16.82 -18.13 -11.72
C TRP A 34 -18.35 -18.03 -11.88
N LEU A 35 -18.98 -17.04 -11.24
CA LEU A 35 -20.43 -16.83 -11.26
C LEU A 35 -20.93 -16.16 -12.55
N ALA A 36 -20.26 -15.09 -12.98
CA ALA A 36 -20.78 -14.23 -14.03
C ALA A 36 -20.36 -14.69 -15.44
N GLN A 37 -19.17 -15.31 -15.59
CA GLN A 37 -18.53 -15.79 -16.83
C GLN A 37 -18.50 -14.81 -18.03
N ASP A 38 -19.08 -13.62 -17.89
CA ASP A 38 -19.14 -12.52 -18.83
C ASP A 38 -18.21 -11.38 -18.39
N TRP A 39 -17.27 -11.02 -19.25
CA TRP A 39 -16.28 -9.99 -18.97
C TRP A 39 -16.88 -8.61 -18.66
N ARG A 40 -18.04 -8.28 -19.25
CA ARG A 40 -18.76 -7.02 -18.99
C ARG A 40 -19.33 -6.98 -17.59
N THR A 41 -19.96 -8.06 -17.16
CA THR A 41 -20.53 -8.19 -15.81
C THR A 41 -19.43 -8.16 -14.75
N ILE A 42 -18.30 -8.82 -15.01
CA ILE A 42 -17.12 -8.77 -14.13
C ILE A 42 -16.61 -7.34 -13.97
N GLN A 43 -16.48 -6.56 -15.07
CA GLN A 43 -16.04 -5.17 -15.00
C GLN A 43 -17.00 -4.27 -14.20
N LEU A 44 -18.33 -4.45 -14.38
CA LEU A 44 -19.33 -3.69 -13.64
C LEU A 44 -19.29 -4.00 -12.15
N VAL A 45 -19.21 -5.28 -11.78
CA VAL A 45 -19.12 -5.71 -10.38
C VAL A 45 -17.82 -5.23 -9.74
N MET A 46 -16.73 -5.16 -10.49
CA MET A 46 -15.45 -4.61 -10.02
C MET A 46 -15.45 -3.10 -9.82
N LEU A 47 -16.27 -2.38 -10.59
CA LEU A 47 -16.39 -0.94 -10.42
C LEU A 47 -16.95 -0.56 -9.03
N MET A 48 -17.80 -1.41 -8.45
CA MET A 48 -18.43 -1.17 -7.14
C MET A 48 -17.40 -1.00 -5.99
N PRO A 49 -16.51 -1.97 -5.71
CA PRO A 49 -15.49 -1.80 -4.67
C PRO A 49 -14.47 -0.70 -5.01
N THR A 50 -14.17 -0.48 -6.30
CA THR A 50 -13.28 0.62 -6.71
C THR A 50 -13.91 1.99 -6.44
N ALA A 51 -15.19 2.17 -6.75
CA ALA A 51 -15.93 3.40 -6.48
C ALA A 51 -16.05 3.65 -4.96
N LEU A 52 -16.34 2.62 -4.17
CA LEU A 52 -16.35 2.71 -2.72
C LEU A 52 -14.99 3.13 -2.17
N SER A 53 -13.90 2.57 -2.72
CA SER A 53 -12.54 2.95 -2.34
C SER A 53 -12.21 4.39 -2.71
N ALA A 54 -12.67 4.87 -3.87
CA ALA A 54 -12.50 6.27 -4.28
C ALA A 54 -13.24 7.24 -3.34
N ILE A 55 -14.44 6.88 -2.89
CA ILE A 55 -15.19 7.62 -1.87
C ILE A 55 -14.44 7.59 -0.54
N ALA A 56 -13.90 6.43 -0.14
CA ALA A 56 -13.11 6.30 1.09
C ALA A 56 -11.85 7.19 1.08
N LEU A 57 -11.20 7.38 -0.08
CA LEU A 57 -10.04 8.27 -0.22
C LEU A 57 -10.37 9.73 0.10
N TRP A 58 -11.61 10.18 -0.07
CA TRP A 58 -12.01 11.53 0.34
C TRP A 58 -12.06 11.71 1.85
N PHE A 59 -12.27 10.63 2.61
CA PHE A 59 -12.24 10.66 4.08
C PHE A 59 -10.83 10.51 4.65
N VAL A 60 -9.89 9.95 3.87
CA VAL A 60 -8.49 9.80 4.30
C VAL A 60 -7.79 11.15 4.22
N GLY A 61 -7.33 11.66 5.37
CA GLY A 61 -6.54 12.88 5.44
C GLY A 61 -5.22 12.79 4.68
N GLU A 62 -4.71 13.93 4.22
CA GLU A 62 -3.41 14.04 3.54
C GLU A 62 -2.25 13.53 4.43
N SER A 63 -1.18 12.99 3.83
CA SER A 63 -0.05 12.48 4.61
C SER A 63 0.70 13.62 5.31
N LEU A 64 1.09 13.39 6.58
CA LEU A 64 1.79 14.38 7.40
C LEU A 64 3.09 14.87 6.75
N ARG A 65 3.83 13.95 6.11
CA ARG A 65 5.07 14.26 5.38
C ARG A 65 4.82 15.18 4.18
N TRP A 66 3.72 14.97 3.45
CA TRP A 66 3.37 15.82 2.30
C TRP A 66 2.98 17.23 2.75
N LEU A 67 2.18 17.33 3.84
CA LEU A 67 1.81 18.61 4.44
C LEU A 67 3.04 19.41 4.87
N LEU A 68 4.00 18.76 5.53
CA LEU A 68 5.26 19.37 5.95
C LEU A 68 6.16 19.75 4.77
N ALA A 69 6.29 18.89 3.77
CA ALA A 69 7.08 19.18 2.56
C ALA A 69 6.50 20.34 1.72
N LYS A 70 5.19 20.63 1.86
CA LYS A 70 4.52 21.78 1.25
C LYS A 70 4.47 23.02 2.14
N GLY A 71 5.09 22.97 3.32
CA GLY A 71 5.11 24.07 4.29
C GLY A 71 3.76 24.38 4.95
N LYS A 72 2.80 23.45 4.90
CA LYS A 72 1.46 23.61 5.49
C LYS A 72 1.46 23.19 6.98
N THR A 73 2.27 23.84 7.80
CA THR A 73 2.47 23.51 9.22
C THR A 73 1.19 23.52 10.06
N GLN A 74 0.29 24.48 9.83
CA GLN A 74 -1.01 24.55 10.53
C GLN A 74 -1.95 23.37 10.22
N ARG A 75 -1.90 22.81 9.00
CA ARG A 75 -2.68 21.61 8.67
C ARG A 75 -2.03 20.35 9.23
N ALA A 76 -0.70 20.32 9.26
CA ALA A 76 0.06 19.25 9.89
C ALA A 76 -0.22 19.18 11.40
N SER A 77 -0.25 20.31 12.12
CA SER A 77 -0.55 20.34 13.56
C SER A 77 -1.96 19.82 13.86
N LYS A 78 -2.98 20.28 13.12
CA LYS A 78 -4.36 19.77 13.25
C LYS A 78 -4.47 18.26 12.96
N ALA A 79 -3.74 17.75 11.99
CA ALA A 79 -3.71 16.31 11.70
C ALA A 79 -3.10 15.51 12.86
N VAL A 80 -2.01 16.00 13.46
CA VAL A 80 -1.38 15.36 14.64
C VAL A 80 -2.27 15.44 15.86
N GLU A 81 -2.96 16.57 16.08
CA GLU A 81 -3.93 16.73 17.16
C GLU A 81 -5.10 15.75 17.03
N HIS A 82 -5.64 15.58 15.83
CA HIS A 82 -6.68 14.59 15.57
C HIS A 82 -6.16 13.16 15.81
N MET A 83 -4.97 12.81 15.32
CA MET A 83 -4.37 11.48 15.51
C MET A 83 -4.05 11.18 16.99
N SER A 84 -3.59 12.17 17.75
CA SER A 84 -3.28 12.03 19.18
C SER A 84 -4.56 11.92 20.02
N ALA A 85 -5.62 12.64 19.66
CA ALA A 85 -6.94 12.48 20.27
C ALA A 85 -7.52 11.08 20.03
N LEU A 86 -7.42 10.55 18.81
CA LEU A 86 -7.88 9.20 18.46
C LEU A 86 -7.07 8.11 19.20
N ASN A 87 -5.75 8.26 19.25
CA ASN A 87 -4.87 7.30 19.91
C ASN A 87 -4.80 7.48 21.44
N LYS A 88 -5.43 8.53 21.99
CA LYS A 88 -5.38 8.91 23.41
C LYS A 88 -3.94 9.05 23.94
N VAL A 89 -3.02 9.53 23.10
CA VAL A 89 -1.62 9.75 23.45
C VAL A 89 -1.40 11.24 23.68
N ALA A 90 -0.49 11.60 24.59
CA ALA A 90 -0.08 12.99 24.79
C ALA A 90 0.31 13.63 23.45
N ASN A 91 -0.33 14.74 23.11
CA ASN A 91 -0.10 15.42 21.84
C ASN A 91 1.25 16.18 21.93
N PRO A 92 2.28 15.77 21.14
CA PRO A 92 3.60 16.40 21.19
C PRO A 92 3.63 17.81 20.57
N VAL A 93 2.52 18.25 19.96
CA VAL A 93 2.34 19.58 19.33
C VAL A 93 1.28 20.40 20.08
N SER A 94 1.01 20.08 21.35
CA SER A 94 0.06 20.86 22.15
C SER A 94 0.64 22.23 22.50
N GLY A 95 0.15 23.28 21.85
CA GLY A 95 0.57 24.67 22.08
C GLY A 95 1.13 25.35 20.82
N ASP A 96 1.54 26.61 20.95
CA ASP A 96 2.08 27.45 19.88
C ASP A 96 3.51 27.03 19.45
N ASP A 97 4.04 25.96 20.04
CA ASP A 97 5.40 25.48 19.80
C ASP A 97 5.43 24.53 18.59
N HIS A 98 5.49 25.11 17.40
CA HIS A 98 5.68 24.39 16.14
C HIS A 98 7.14 24.06 15.83
N SER A 99 8.07 24.24 16.78
CA SER A 99 9.51 24.02 16.61
C SER A 99 9.83 22.63 16.05
N VAL A 100 9.17 21.58 16.56
CA VAL A 100 9.33 20.20 16.10
C VAL A 100 8.92 20.06 14.62
N LEU A 101 7.78 20.62 14.22
CA LEU A 101 7.31 20.56 12.83
C LEU A 101 8.20 21.40 11.89
N ALA A 102 8.73 22.53 12.38
CA ALA A 102 9.63 23.39 11.64
C ALA A 102 11.00 22.71 11.39
N GLU A 103 11.56 22.00 12.37
CA GLU A 103 12.80 21.23 12.21
C GLU A 103 12.62 20.12 11.15
N TYR A 104 11.49 19.40 11.18
CA TYR A 104 11.15 18.40 10.18
C TYR A 104 10.93 18.99 8.78
N GLN A 105 10.36 20.20 8.69
CA GLN A 105 10.19 20.91 7.41
C GLN A 105 11.54 21.31 6.81
N VAL A 106 12.46 21.88 7.60
CA VAL A 106 13.81 22.24 7.14
C VAL A 106 14.56 21.00 6.66
N HIS A 107 14.40 19.86 7.34
CA HIS A 107 14.96 18.59 6.89
C HIS A 107 14.38 18.14 5.53
N CYS A 108 13.07 18.31 5.33
CA CYS A 108 12.39 17.94 4.09
C CYS A 108 12.75 18.86 2.91
N GLU A 109 12.90 20.17 3.13
CA GLU A 109 13.37 21.13 2.12
C GLU A 109 14.81 20.85 1.69
N LYS A 110 15.69 20.52 2.64
CA LYS A 110 17.08 20.15 2.35
C LYS A 110 17.21 18.88 1.50
N HIS A 111 16.21 18.02 1.55
CA HIS A 111 16.14 16.76 0.78
C HIS A 111 15.20 16.84 -0.43
N HIS A 112 14.88 18.03 -0.95
CA HIS A 112 14.17 18.20 -2.22
C HIS A 112 15.07 17.82 -3.42
N SER A 113 15.45 16.55 -3.48
CA SER A 113 16.28 16.00 -4.55
C SER A 113 15.45 15.91 -5.82
N SER A 114 15.92 16.59 -6.87
CA SER A 114 15.40 16.43 -8.23
C SER A 114 15.39 14.94 -8.62
N TYR A 115 14.36 14.48 -9.33
CA TYR A 115 14.29 13.10 -9.84
C TYR A 115 15.53 12.73 -10.68
N LEU A 116 16.18 13.71 -11.31
CA LEU A 116 17.44 13.56 -12.03
C LEU A 116 18.65 13.31 -11.11
N ALA A 117 18.60 13.78 -9.86
CA ALA A 117 19.64 13.48 -8.86
C ALA A 117 19.64 11.98 -8.48
N LEU A 118 18.49 11.32 -8.60
CA LEU A 118 18.36 9.87 -8.37
C LEU A 118 19.21 9.06 -9.37
N VAL A 119 19.27 9.52 -10.61
CA VAL A 119 20.06 8.90 -11.70
C VAL A 119 21.54 9.31 -11.63
N ARG A 120 21.82 10.47 -11.04
CA ARG A 120 23.17 11.06 -10.94
C ARG A 120 24.02 10.42 -9.85
N THR A 121 23.39 9.89 -8.79
CA THR A 121 24.11 9.22 -7.69
C THR A 121 24.24 7.71 -7.95
N PRO A 122 25.45 7.18 -8.22
CA PRO A 122 25.64 5.78 -8.64
C PRO A 122 25.21 4.77 -7.58
N GLN A 123 25.31 5.11 -6.29
CA GLN A 123 24.82 4.25 -5.20
C GLN A 123 23.30 4.10 -5.19
N MET A 124 22.55 5.16 -5.52
CA MET A 124 21.09 5.12 -5.62
C MET A 124 20.64 4.41 -6.88
N CYS A 125 21.32 4.62 -8.02
CA CYS A 125 21.10 3.87 -9.24
C CYS A 125 21.27 2.37 -9.04
N ARG A 126 22.35 1.94 -8.40
CA ARG A 126 22.59 0.51 -8.16
C ARG A 126 21.48 -0.11 -7.31
N ARG A 127 21.07 0.56 -6.23
CA ARG A 127 19.96 0.10 -5.37
C ARG A 127 18.64 0.06 -6.13
N THR A 128 18.33 1.10 -6.90
CA THR A 128 17.09 1.19 -7.70
C THR A 128 17.08 0.10 -8.77
N PHE A 129 18.18 -0.10 -9.48
CA PHE A 129 18.31 -1.15 -10.49
C PHE A 129 18.16 -2.55 -9.88
N SER A 130 18.83 -2.84 -8.77
CA SER A 130 18.67 -4.11 -8.06
C SER A 130 17.21 -4.34 -7.63
N LEU A 131 16.55 -3.32 -7.08
CA LEU A 131 15.13 -3.41 -6.72
C LEU A 131 14.24 -3.62 -7.95
N SER A 132 14.51 -2.95 -9.07
CA SER A 132 13.77 -3.14 -10.32
C SER A 132 13.94 -4.56 -10.88
N VAL A 133 15.14 -5.13 -10.84
CA VAL A 133 15.40 -6.51 -11.28
C VAL A 133 14.67 -7.52 -10.40
N ILE A 134 14.73 -7.34 -9.08
CA ILE A 134 14.00 -8.18 -8.12
C ILE A 134 12.50 -8.09 -8.39
N LEU A 135 11.97 -6.86 -8.52
CA LEU A 135 10.56 -6.62 -8.78
C LEU A 135 10.12 -7.23 -10.11
N PHE A 136 10.94 -7.10 -11.15
CA PHE A 136 10.68 -7.72 -12.45
C PHE A 136 10.63 -9.25 -12.34
N GLY A 137 11.61 -9.88 -11.68
CA GLY A 137 11.62 -11.33 -11.48
C GLY A 137 10.40 -11.83 -10.72
N VAL A 138 10.00 -11.12 -9.65
CA VAL A 138 8.79 -11.44 -8.88
C VAL A 138 7.53 -11.31 -9.73
N ASN A 139 7.36 -10.22 -10.49
CA ASN A 139 6.19 -10.03 -11.36
C ASN A 139 6.16 -11.07 -12.48
N PHE A 140 7.29 -11.33 -13.13
CA PHE A 140 7.39 -12.30 -14.20
C PHE A 140 7.02 -13.71 -13.71
N GLY A 141 7.55 -14.13 -12.56
CA GLY A 141 7.19 -15.40 -11.94
C GLY A 141 5.70 -15.45 -11.56
N TYR A 142 5.19 -14.40 -10.91
CA TYR A 142 3.79 -14.34 -10.47
C TYR A 142 2.80 -14.43 -11.63
N PHE A 143 2.96 -13.57 -12.65
CA PHE A 143 2.09 -13.60 -13.82
C PHE A 143 2.29 -14.87 -14.64
N GLY A 144 3.53 -15.37 -14.76
CA GLY A 144 3.82 -16.65 -15.43
C GLY A 144 3.07 -17.83 -14.80
N MET A 145 3.11 -17.95 -13.46
CA MET A 145 2.34 -18.96 -12.71
C MET A 145 0.84 -18.76 -12.87
N THR A 146 0.37 -17.51 -12.83
CA THR A 146 -1.05 -17.18 -12.98
C THR A 146 -1.60 -17.58 -14.36
N TYR A 147 -0.86 -17.30 -15.44
CA TYR A 147 -1.24 -17.71 -16.79
C TYR A 147 -1.21 -19.23 -16.95
N ASN A 148 -0.19 -19.91 -16.42
CA ASN A 148 -0.11 -21.36 -16.50
C ASN A 148 -1.24 -22.05 -15.73
N ASN A 149 -1.61 -21.54 -14.54
CA ASN A 149 -2.75 -22.02 -13.78
C ASN A 149 -4.08 -21.93 -14.55
N ALA A 150 -4.21 -20.93 -15.43
CA ALA A 150 -5.39 -20.77 -16.28
C ALA A 150 -5.42 -21.74 -17.49
N GLU A 151 -4.27 -22.31 -17.87
CA GLU A 151 -4.13 -23.28 -18.97
C GLU A 151 -4.09 -24.74 -18.51
N LEU A 152 -4.03 -25.00 -17.19
CA LEU A 152 -4.15 -26.34 -16.64
C LEU A 152 -5.45 -27.02 -17.10
N ALA A 153 -5.39 -28.33 -17.39
CA ALA A 153 -6.54 -29.12 -17.81
C ALA A 153 -7.67 -29.05 -16.76
N GLY A 154 -8.86 -28.59 -17.17
CA GLY A 154 -10.03 -28.42 -16.29
C GLY A 154 -10.80 -27.11 -16.56
N ASP A 155 -11.58 -26.67 -15.57
CA ASP A 155 -12.25 -25.37 -15.60
C ASP A 155 -11.28 -24.26 -15.15
N ARG A 156 -10.99 -23.34 -16.08
CA ARG A 156 -10.09 -22.19 -15.88
C ARG A 156 -10.47 -21.34 -14.67
N TYR A 157 -11.77 -21.15 -14.42
CA TYR A 157 -12.24 -20.31 -13.31
C TYR A 157 -12.04 -20.99 -11.97
N LEU A 158 -12.23 -22.32 -11.92
CA LEU A 158 -12.07 -23.11 -10.71
C LEU A 158 -10.60 -23.23 -10.31
N ASN A 159 -9.70 -23.42 -11.28
CA ASN A 159 -8.25 -23.44 -11.03
C ASN A 159 -7.75 -22.11 -10.47
N PHE A 160 -8.22 -20.99 -11.03
CA PHE A 160 -7.85 -19.65 -10.55
C PHE A 160 -8.40 -19.35 -9.15
N PHE A 161 -9.61 -19.84 -8.83
CA PHE A 161 -10.20 -19.75 -7.49
C PHE A 161 -9.41 -20.53 -6.44
N LEU A 162 -9.03 -21.78 -6.72
CA LEU A 162 -8.20 -22.59 -5.82
C LEU A 162 -6.81 -21.99 -5.60
N GLY A 163 -6.20 -21.44 -6.65
CA GLY A 163 -4.95 -20.69 -6.55
C GLY A 163 -5.07 -19.47 -5.62
N SER A 164 -6.13 -18.69 -5.79
CA SER A 164 -6.40 -17.50 -4.97
C SER A 164 -6.62 -17.83 -3.48
N ILE A 165 -7.28 -18.95 -3.18
CA ILE A 165 -7.43 -19.45 -1.79
C ILE A 165 -6.06 -19.75 -1.20
N THR A 166 -5.22 -20.48 -1.94
CA THR A 166 -3.89 -20.88 -1.49
C THR A 166 -3.00 -19.65 -1.23
N GLU A 167 -3.04 -18.66 -2.11
CA GLU A 167 -2.34 -17.38 -1.92
C GLU A 167 -2.83 -16.63 -0.67
N THR A 168 -4.14 -16.57 -0.46
CA THR A 168 -4.72 -15.89 0.71
C THR A 168 -4.27 -16.54 2.01
N ILE A 169 -4.28 -17.88 2.09
CA ILE A 169 -3.81 -18.62 3.26
C ILE A 169 -2.32 -18.35 3.52
N ALA A 170 -1.50 -18.32 2.47
CA ALA A 170 -0.08 -18.01 2.58
C ALA A 170 0.16 -16.60 3.14
N TYR A 171 -0.57 -15.59 2.66
CA TYR A 171 -0.45 -14.22 3.17
C TYR A 171 -0.93 -14.07 4.62
N VAL A 172 -2.02 -14.72 5.00
CA VAL A 172 -2.52 -14.71 6.39
C VAL A 172 -1.53 -15.38 7.34
N THR A 173 -0.92 -16.49 6.92
CA THR A 173 0.12 -17.17 7.70
C THR A 173 1.35 -16.27 7.86
N GLY A 174 1.77 -15.59 6.78
CA GLY A 174 2.84 -14.59 6.85
C GLY A 174 2.53 -13.44 7.81
N ALA A 175 1.26 -13.00 7.87
CA ALA A 175 0.82 -11.98 8.82
C ALA A 175 1.01 -12.45 10.27
N PHE A 176 0.61 -13.69 10.56
CA PHE A 176 0.77 -14.27 11.88
C PHE A 176 2.24 -14.42 12.30
N VAL A 177 3.12 -14.79 11.37
CA VAL A 177 4.56 -14.91 11.62
C VAL A 177 5.20 -13.54 11.90
N VAL A 178 4.81 -12.48 11.19
CA VAL A 178 5.36 -11.12 11.38
C VAL A 178 4.88 -10.46 12.68
N VAL A 179 3.71 -10.87 13.19
CA VAL A 179 3.15 -10.36 14.46
C VAL A 179 3.81 -11.01 15.69
N ARG A 180 4.46 -12.17 15.54
CA ARG A 180 5.09 -12.92 16.62
C ARG A 180 6.57 -12.55 16.78
#